data_AF-A0A2G5L333-F1
#
_entry.id   AF-A0A2G5L333-F1
#
_cell.length_a   1.000
_cell.length_b   1.000
_cell.length_c   1.000
_cell.angle_alpha   90.00
_cell.angle_beta   90.00
_cell.angle_gamma   90.00
#
_symmetry.space_group_name_H-M   'P 1'
#
loop_
_entity.id
_entity.type
_entity.pdbx_description
1 polymer ?
#
loop_
_entity_poly.entity_id
_entity_poly.type
_entity_poly.pdbx_seq_one_letter_code
_entity_poly.pdbx_strand_id
1 'polypeptide(L)'
;MKYLLLLLGFWVTVVTAQDVDQLAPYIMPGPAYDYEGISPLDTFSLADDLLIPYLREGKFGFVNKDKEMLLDPQWEFATPIIDNRGTVTQQVSEYQQSVALIDRAGRTYSDFKYSELSRTAHPGHWLARMPNWKAGVIDSMGNVIIPVAFMWLNYIPESKAYLAQFTHGTDKGGKGFIDAQNNIVIDLVWDEIVYSEHFYKMKKDGKYALYNRHLEEVLPLVYDNMYTVQDGLLYVQQGDKKMIIDTLGHEVLDVSEYYYASYYNRNAVWTTVKKGESMYDKYRGMLDLQTGEVIVPHTYRFGSEFKNGLMVIQDTLGNHGLVNDKGEFVVVPEHKFLLCQDNLYFGRTKASTPTGWKWFIMDNQGSIIYASELDVNFAQIEENNFVLTIDQYDGKPNGLIEKWGKKIIFPPQFDEIHDRGLGNTGLIKVKVGEESYYVDVLGNRYRD
;
A
#
# COMPACT_ATOMS: atom_id res chain seq x y z
N MET A 1 -26.47 12.87 7.26
CA MET A 1 -25.05 13.18 7.54
C MET A 1 -24.23 12.65 6.37
N LYS A 2 -23.37 13.49 5.79
CA LYS A 2 -22.64 13.24 4.54
C LYS A 2 -21.54 12.19 4.73
N TYR A 3 -21.35 11.29 3.75
CA TYR A 3 -20.08 10.61 3.51
C TYR A 3 -19.80 10.52 2.00
N LEU A 4 -18.56 10.90 1.66
CA LEU A 4 -17.90 10.95 0.36
C LEU A 4 -17.18 9.61 0.15
N LEU A 5 -17.22 9.02 -1.06
CA LEU A 5 -16.62 7.72 -1.40
C LEU A 5 -15.37 7.89 -2.29
N LEU A 6 -14.28 7.22 -1.90
CA LEU A 6 -13.08 6.94 -2.70
C LEU A 6 -12.96 5.41 -2.80
N LEU A 7 -12.64 4.92 -4.00
CA LEU A 7 -12.62 3.50 -4.41
C LEU A 7 -11.69 2.65 -3.53
N LEU A 8 -12.25 1.68 -2.79
CA LEU A 8 -11.68 0.38 -2.39
C LEU A 8 -12.73 -0.37 -1.51
N GLY A 9 -13.34 -1.44 -2.01
CA GLY A 9 -14.13 -2.39 -1.20
C GLY A 9 -15.68 -2.27 -1.29
N PHE A 10 -16.32 -3.42 -1.49
CA PHE A 10 -17.76 -3.66 -1.66
C PHE A 10 -18.67 -3.01 -0.59
N TRP A 11 -19.58 -2.09 -0.97
CA TRP A 11 -20.90 -1.85 -0.34
C TRP A 11 -21.88 -1.24 -1.38
N VAL A 12 -23.10 -1.76 -1.47
CA VAL A 12 -24.19 -1.21 -2.32
C VAL A 12 -25.03 -0.24 -1.47
N THR A 13 -25.22 1.00 -1.93
CA THR A 13 -26.13 1.96 -1.27
C THR A 13 -27.54 1.85 -1.86
N VAL A 14 -28.54 1.80 -0.98
CA VAL A 14 -29.97 1.91 -1.33
C VAL A 14 -30.27 3.37 -1.66
N VAL A 15 -30.64 3.65 -2.92
CA VAL A 15 -31.12 4.97 -3.34
C VAL A 15 -32.64 4.95 -3.30
N THR A 16 -33.25 5.81 -2.50
CA THR A 16 -34.69 6.08 -2.62
C THR A 16 -34.93 6.92 -3.87
N ALA A 17 -36.06 6.71 -4.55
CA ALA A 17 -36.36 7.27 -5.87
C ALA A 17 -36.36 8.81 -5.99
N GLN A 18 -36.08 9.55 -4.91
CA GLN A 18 -36.03 11.01 -4.87
C GLN A 18 -34.63 11.63 -5.00
N ASP A 19 -33.54 10.85 -4.90
CA ASP A 19 -32.18 11.43 -4.79
C ASP A 19 -31.26 11.22 -6.01
N VAL A 20 -31.75 10.65 -7.11
CA VAL A 20 -30.92 10.38 -8.31
C VAL A 20 -30.45 11.68 -8.99
N ASP A 21 -31.23 12.77 -8.91
CA ASP A 21 -30.92 14.02 -9.61
C ASP A 21 -30.00 14.98 -8.82
N GLN A 22 -29.67 14.70 -7.56
CA GLN A 22 -28.90 15.63 -6.70
C GLN A 22 -27.42 15.26 -6.49
N LEU A 23 -26.91 14.16 -7.08
CA LEU A 23 -25.52 13.70 -6.88
C LEU A 23 -24.52 14.12 -7.97
N ALA A 24 -24.95 14.85 -9.00
CA ALA A 24 -24.09 15.33 -10.09
C ALA A 24 -22.89 16.23 -9.68
N PRO A 25 -22.90 17.04 -8.58
CA PRO A 25 -21.80 17.99 -8.32
C PRO A 25 -20.66 17.47 -7.43
N TYR A 26 -20.71 16.25 -6.88
CA TYR A 26 -19.76 15.80 -5.83
C TYR A 26 -18.74 14.72 -6.25
N ILE A 27 -18.57 14.50 -7.55
CA ILE A 27 -17.52 13.61 -8.10
C ILE A 27 -16.31 14.47 -8.47
N MET A 28 -15.17 14.27 -7.79
CA MET A 28 -13.89 14.87 -8.21
C MET A 28 -13.38 14.17 -9.48
N PRO A 29 -12.86 14.92 -10.48
CA PRO A 29 -12.13 14.31 -11.58
C PRO A 29 -10.78 13.76 -11.06
N GLY A 30 -10.49 12.50 -11.36
CA GLY A 30 -9.14 11.95 -11.22
C GLY A 30 -8.15 12.65 -12.18
N PRO A 31 -6.84 12.35 -12.07
CA PRO A 31 -5.82 12.99 -12.91
C PRO A 31 -6.13 12.78 -14.39
N ALA A 32 -6.06 13.87 -15.16
CA ALA A 32 -6.36 13.91 -16.58
C ALA A 32 -5.39 13.00 -17.36
N TYR A 33 -5.90 11.89 -17.86
CA TYR A 33 -5.37 11.28 -19.07
C TYR A 33 -6.25 11.77 -20.22
N ASP A 34 -5.64 12.37 -21.24
CA ASP A 34 -6.31 12.77 -22.48
C ASP A 34 -6.89 11.54 -23.17
N TYR A 35 -8.17 11.26 -22.91
CA TYR A 35 -9.03 10.52 -23.81
C TYR A 35 -9.93 11.55 -24.48
N GLU A 36 -9.57 11.99 -25.68
CA GLU A 36 -10.54 12.60 -26.59
C GLU A 36 -11.61 11.56 -26.91
N GLY A 37 -12.83 11.80 -26.43
CA GLY A 37 -14.04 11.12 -26.88
C GLY A 37 -14.62 10.12 -25.87
N ILE A 38 -15.81 10.47 -25.39
CA ILE A 38 -16.78 9.69 -24.58
C ILE A 38 -16.54 9.81 -23.06
N SER A 39 -17.44 10.54 -22.39
CA SER A 39 -17.59 10.52 -20.94
C SER A 39 -17.86 9.08 -20.48
N PRO A 40 -17.18 8.55 -19.43
CA PRO A 40 -17.48 7.23 -18.88
C PRO A 40 -18.94 7.06 -18.43
N LEU A 41 -19.68 8.16 -18.26
CA LEU A 41 -21.10 8.16 -17.90
C LEU A 41 -22.04 7.97 -19.09
N ASP A 42 -21.61 8.26 -20.33
CA ASP A 42 -22.45 8.18 -21.53
C ASP A 42 -22.60 6.74 -22.08
N THR A 43 -21.97 5.76 -21.43
CA THR A 43 -21.96 4.35 -21.87
C THR A 43 -22.51 3.34 -20.87
N PHE A 44 -22.98 3.76 -19.68
CA PHE A 44 -23.69 2.86 -18.77
C PHE A 44 -25.16 2.74 -19.13
N SER A 45 -25.49 2.03 -20.21
CA SER A 45 -26.82 1.42 -20.29
C SER A 45 -26.85 0.27 -19.27
N LEU A 46 -27.65 0.40 -18.21
CA LEU A 46 -27.95 -0.74 -17.34
C LEU A 46 -28.46 -1.86 -18.24
N ALA A 47 -27.80 -3.02 -18.18
CA ALA A 47 -28.16 -4.15 -19.03
C ALA A 47 -29.64 -4.50 -18.83
N ASP A 48 -30.36 -4.85 -19.90
CA ASP A 48 -31.81 -5.13 -19.89
C ASP A 48 -32.20 -6.30 -18.96
N ASP A 49 -31.20 -7.06 -18.50
CA ASP A 49 -31.34 -8.17 -17.59
C ASP A 49 -31.16 -7.82 -16.10
N LEU A 50 -30.76 -6.58 -15.79
CA LEU A 50 -30.57 -6.10 -14.41
C LEU A 50 -31.91 -5.94 -13.68
N LEU A 51 -32.03 -6.57 -12.51
CA LEU A 51 -33.06 -6.20 -11.52
C LEU A 51 -32.43 -5.53 -10.29
N ILE A 52 -33.01 -4.40 -9.90
CA ILE A 52 -32.53 -3.54 -8.82
C ILE A 52 -33.35 -3.84 -7.55
N PRO A 53 -32.70 -4.09 -6.39
CA PRO A 53 -33.40 -4.28 -5.13
C PRO A 53 -34.17 -3.01 -4.72
N TYR A 54 -35.42 -3.18 -4.31
CA TYR A 54 -36.30 -2.10 -3.87
C TYR A 54 -36.84 -2.37 -2.47
N LEU A 55 -36.57 -1.47 -1.52
CA LEU A 55 -36.97 -1.60 -0.11
C LEU A 55 -38.33 -0.94 0.13
N ARG A 56 -39.30 -1.69 0.66
CA ARG A 56 -40.60 -1.19 1.11
C ARG A 56 -41.07 -1.97 2.33
N GLU A 57 -41.58 -1.25 3.33
CA GLU A 57 -42.13 -1.83 4.57
C GLU A 57 -41.14 -2.79 5.28
N GLY A 58 -39.84 -2.50 5.17
CA GLY A 58 -38.77 -3.28 5.81
C GLY A 58 -38.37 -4.56 5.05
N LYS A 59 -38.92 -4.82 3.86
CA LYS A 59 -38.52 -5.94 3.00
C LYS A 59 -38.03 -5.46 1.64
N PHE A 60 -37.15 -6.25 1.03
CA PHE A 60 -36.69 -6.06 -0.34
C PHE A 60 -37.54 -6.84 -1.32
N GLY A 61 -37.88 -6.18 -2.43
CA GLY A 61 -38.37 -6.74 -3.69
C GLY A 61 -37.46 -6.32 -4.84
N PHE A 62 -37.92 -6.44 -6.09
CA PHE A 62 -37.11 -6.10 -7.27
C PHE A 62 -37.90 -5.32 -8.31
N VAL A 63 -37.25 -4.29 -8.85
CA VAL A 63 -37.73 -3.51 -9.99
C VAL A 63 -36.82 -3.67 -11.19
N ASN A 64 -37.35 -3.46 -12.40
CA ASN A 64 -36.52 -3.31 -13.61
C ASN A 64 -35.97 -1.88 -13.73
N LYS A 65 -35.20 -1.62 -14.81
CA LYS A 65 -34.63 -0.29 -15.11
C LYS A 65 -35.68 0.81 -15.28
N ASP A 66 -36.89 0.44 -15.69
CA ASP A 66 -38.03 1.33 -15.89
C ASP A 66 -38.83 1.57 -14.58
N LYS A 67 -38.31 1.07 -13.45
CA LYS A 67 -38.90 1.14 -12.10
C LYS A 67 -40.22 0.36 -11.95
N GLU A 68 -40.51 -0.54 -12.88
CA GLU A 68 -41.65 -1.46 -12.76
C GLU A 68 -41.32 -2.56 -11.75
N MET A 69 -42.22 -2.80 -10.80
CA MET A 69 -42.09 -3.87 -9.82
C MET A 69 -42.29 -5.22 -10.50
N LEU A 70 -41.28 -6.09 -10.40
CA LEU A 70 -41.33 -7.45 -10.96
C LEU A 70 -41.41 -8.53 -9.88
N LEU A 71 -40.85 -8.26 -8.69
CA LEU A 71 -40.93 -9.17 -7.54
C LEU A 71 -41.31 -8.37 -6.31
N ASP A 72 -42.42 -8.74 -5.69
CA ASP A 72 -42.92 -8.04 -4.50
C ASP A 72 -41.95 -8.14 -3.31
N PRO A 73 -41.88 -7.10 -2.45
CA PRO A 73 -41.05 -7.12 -1.26
C PRO A 73 -41.36 -8.27 -0.29
N GLN A 74 -40.38 -9.16 -0.10
CA GLN A 74 -40.52 -10.31 0.81
C GLN A 74 -39.23 -10.77 1.50
N TRP A 75 -38.06 -10.25 1.10
CA TRP A 75 -36.76 -10.66 1.64
C TRP A 75 -36.20 -9.65 2.65
N GLU A 76 -35.38 -10.09 3.62
CA GLU A 76 -34.76 -9.16 4.60
C GLU A 76 -33.69 -8.29 3.94
N PHE A 77 -33.00 -8.86 2.96
CA PHE A 77 -31.97 -8.21 2.15
C PHE A 77 -31.92 -8.84 0.77
N ALA A 78 -31.50 -8.08 -0.22
CA ALA A 78 -31.35 -8.54 -1.59
C ALA A 78 -30.18 -7.82 -2.28
N THR A 79 -29.38 -8.55 -3.06
CA THR A 79 -28.40 -7.98 -4.00
C THR A 79 -29.02 -7.83 -5.38
N PRO A 80 -28.49 -6.94 -6.26
CA PRO A 80 -28.92 -6.89 -7.64
C PRO A 80 -28.85 -8.26 -8.33
N ILE A 81 -29.82 -8.51 -9.22
CA ILE A 81 -29.83 -9.69 -10.08
C ILE A 81 -29.21 -9.28 -11.40
N ILE A 82 -28.07 -9.88 -11.73
CA ILE A 82 -27.28 -9.64 -12.95
C ILE A 82 -27.04 -11.01 -13.61
N ASP A 83 -27.15 -11.14 -14.93
CA ASP A 83 -27.03 -12.42 -15.65
C ASP A 83 -27.97 -13.49 -15.06
N ASN A 84 -29.20 -13.07 -14.74
CA ASN A 84 -30.21 -13.92 -14.11
C ASN A 84 -29.82 -14.50 -12.74
N ARG A 85 -28.86 -13.90 -12.01
CA ARG A 85 -28.45 -14.34 -10.67
C ARG A 85 -28.25 -13.20 -9.68
N GLY A 86 -28.92 -13.32 -8.53
CA GLY A 86 -28.72 -12.48 -7.34
C GLY A 86 -28.80 -13.31 -6.08
N THR A 87 -28.69 -12.65 -4.93
CA THR A 87 -28.83 -13.27 -3.61
C THR A 87 -29.91 -12.55 -2.82
N VAL A 88 -30.62 -13.31 -2.01
CA VAL A 88 -31.61 -12.79 -1.07
C VAL A 88 -31.43 -13.44 0.28
N THR A 89 -31.84 -12.75 1.33
CA THR A 89 -31.78 -13.28 2.69
C THR A 89 -33.17 -13.47 3.28
N GLN A 90 -33.28 -14.50 4.12
CA GLN A 90 -34.47 -14.80 4.89
C GLN A 90 -34.07 -15.09 6.34
N GLN A 91 -34.94 -14.70 7.27
CA GLN A 91 -34.81 -15.08 8.66
C GLN A 91 -35.16 -16.58 8.83
N VAL A 92 -34.21 -17.37 9.32
CA VAL A 92 -34.38 -18.82 9.57
C VAL A 92 -34.54 -19.15 11.05
N SER A 93 -34.10 -18.25 11.94
CA SER A 93 -34.41 -18.27 13.38
C SER A 93 -34.36 -16.85 13.95
N GLU A 94 -34.72 -16.67 15.22
CA GLU A 94 -34.66 -15.38 15.91
C GLU A 94 -33.26 -14.71 15.80
N TYR A 95 -32.20 -15.52 15.75
CA TYR A 95 -30.81 -15.04 15.77
C TYR A 95 -30.05 -15.33 14.48
N GLN A 96 -30.68 -15.92 13.47
CA GLN A 96 -30.00 -16.36 12.25
C GLN A 96 -30.78 -15.96 11.00
N GLN A 97 -30.07 -15.26 10.11
CA GLN A 97 -30.46 -15.07 8.72
C GLN A 97 -29.63 -16.00 7.85
N SER A 98 -30.18 -16.39 6.71
CA SER A 98 -29.46 -17.18 5.73
C SER A 98 -29.73 -16.65 4.33
N VAL A 99 -28.79 -16.93 3.43
CA VAL A 99 -28.73 -16.40 2.07
C VAL A 99 -29.01 -17.53 1.08
N ALA A 100 -29.78 -17.22 0.03
CA ALA A 100 -30.03 -18.12 -1.10
C ALA A 100 -29.77 -17.41 -2.44
N LEU A 101 -29.43 -18.20 -3.47
CA LEU A 101 -29.36 -17.74 -4.85
C LEU A 101 -30.78 -17.65 -5.43
N ILE A 102 -31.06 -16.58 -6.17
CA ILE A 102 -32.32 -16.44 -6.91
C ILE A 102 -32.10 -16.03 -8.35
N ASP A 103 -33.12 -16.25 -9.17
CA ASP A 103 -33.22 -15.72 -10.52
C ASP A 103 -34.23 -14.56 -10.65
N ARG A 104 -34.39 -14.05 -11.87
CA ARG A 104 -35.30 -12.93 -12.17
C ARG A 104 -36.78 -13.25 -11.96
N ALA A 105 -37.15 -14.52 -11.93
CA ALA A 105 -38.51 -14.96 -11.62
C ALA A 105 -38.70 -15.19 -10.11
N GLY A 106 -37.70 -14.91 -9.28
CA GLY A 106 -37.73 -15.13 -7.84
C GLY A 106 -37.57 -16.61 -7.44
N ARG A 107 -37.20 -17.49 -8.38
CA ARG A 107 -36.97 -18.92 -8.07
C ARG A 107 -35.65 -19.07 -7.33
N THR A 108 -35.65 -19.85 -6.26
CA THR A 108 -34.45 -20.15 -5.48
C THR A 108 -33.66 -21.30 -6.12
N TYR A 109 -32.33 -21.18 -6.11
CA TYR A 109 -31.40 -22.20 -6.65
C TYR A 109 -30.49 -22.78 -5.57
N SER A 110 -30.51 -22.25 -4.36
CA SER A 110 -29.83 -22.83 -3.22
C SER A 110 -30.69 -22.76 -1.97
N ASP A 111 -30.45 -23.66 -1.02
CA ASP A 111 -31.12 -23.61 0.28
C ASP A 111 -30.70 -22.37 1.07
N PHE A 112 -31.61 -21.81 1.86
CA PHE A 112 -31.32 -20.79 2.88
C PHE A 112 -30.53 -21.39 4.06
N LYS A 113 -29.27 -21.74 3.83
CA LYS A 113 -28.36 -22.32 4.84
C LYS A 113 -27.02 -21.60 4.96
N TYR A 114 -26.67 -20.80 3.97
CA TYR A 114 -25.41 -20.06 3.94
C TYR A 114 -25.56 -18.76 4.73
N SER A 115 -24.51 -18.36 5.46
CA SER A 115 -24.42 -17.02 6.03
C SER A 115 -24.02 -15.97 4.99
N GLU A 116 -23.37 -16.40 3.91
CA GLU A 116 -22.90 -15.52 2.84
C GLU A 116 -22.85 -16.26 1.50
N LEU A 117 -23.28 -15.59 0.43
CA LEU A 117 -23.06 -15.98 -0.95
C LEU A 117 -22.50 -14.78 -1.72
N SER A 118 -21.33 -14.93 -2.33
CA SER A 118 -20.68 -13.84 -3.08
C SER A 118 -20.06 -14.35 -4.37
N ARG A 119 -20.07 -13.52 -5.42
CA ARG A 119 -19.44 -13.88 -6.71
C ARG A 119 -17.93 -13.95 -6.53
N THR A 120 -17.32 -14.96 -7.14
CA THR A 120 -15.86 -15.04 -7.23
C THR A 120 -15.36 -14.39 -8.52
N ALA A 121 -14.04 -14.18 -8.65
CA ALA A 121 -13.45 -13.76 -9.91
C ALA A 121 -13.53 -14.83 -11.02
N HIS A 122 -13.88 -16.08 -10.71
CA HIS A 122 -14.24 -17.07 -11.71
C HIS A 122 -15.71 -16.86 -12.14
N PRO A 123 -16.01 -16.73 -13.44
CA PRO A 123 -17.38 -16.59 -13.94
C PRO A 123 -18.28 -17.75 -13.50
N GLY A 124 -19.49 -17.43 -13.03
CA GLY A 124 -20.49 -18.44 -12.64
C GLY A 124 -20.24 -19.16 -11.31
N HIS A 125 -19.13 -18.88 -10.63
CA HIS A 125 -18.81 -19.44 -9.33
C HIS A 125 -19.18 -18.49 -8.20
N TRP A 126 -19.77 -19.06 -7.16
CA TRP A 126 -20.19 -18.35 -5.95
C TRP A 126 -19.45 -18.92 -4.75
N LEU A 127 -18.74 -18.07 -4.03
CA LEU A 127 -18.23 -18.40 -2.71
C LEU A 127 -19.43 -18.56 -1.77
N ALA A 128 -19.50 -19.70 -1.10
CA ALA A 128 -20.58 -20.03 -0.18
C ALA A 128 -20.02 -20.26 1.22
N ARG A 129 -20.44 -19.43 2.18
CA ARG A 129 -20.00 -19.51 3.58
C ARG A 129 -21.12 -19.99 4.47
N MET A 130 -20.80 -20.92 5.37
CA MET A 130 -21.70 -21.39 6.42
C MET A 130 -21.55 -20.50 7.68
N PRO A 131 -22.56 -20.49 8.58
CA PRO A 131 -22.52 -19.72 9.82
C PRO A 131 -21.32 -20.05 10.74
N ASN A 132 -20.71 -21.23 10.59
CA ASN A 132 -19.50 -21.63 11.28
C ASN A 132 -18.20 -21.19 10.58
N TRP A 133 -18.30 -20.23 9.65
CA TRP A 133 -17.22 -19.62 8.86
C TRP A 133 -16.58 -20.50 7.80
N LYS A 134 -16.95 -21.78 7.69
CA LYS A 134 -16.45 -22.65 6.62
C LYS A 134 -16.99 -22.19 5.27
N ALA A 135 -16.14 -22.23 4.27
CA ALA A 135 -16.39 -21.81 2.90
C ALA A 135 -16.21 -22.97 1.92
N GLY A 136 -17.00 -22.91 0.85
CA GLY A 136 -16.91 -23.74 -0.35
C GLY A 136 -17.28 -22.91 -1.57
N VAL A 137 -17.41 -23.55 -2.72
CA VAL A 137 -17.83 -22.91 -3.97
C VAL A 137 -19.02 -23.66 -4.54
N ILE A 138 -20.03 -22.92 -4.96
CA ILE A 138 -21.19 -23.44 -5.68
C ILE A 138 -21.29 -22.82 -7.07
N ASP A 139 -21.91 -23.54 -8.00
CA ASP A 139 -22.24 -22.99 -9.32
C ASP A 139 -23.48 -22.08 -9.26
N SER A 140 -23.84 -21.47 -10.39
CA SER A 140 -25.04 -20.64 -10.49
C SER A 140 -26.35 -21.42 -10.33
N MET A 141 -26.33 -22.75 -10.40
CA MET A 141 -27.50 -23.60 -10.13
C MET A 141 -27.56 -24.06 -8.66
N GLY A 142 -26.63 -23.58 -7.83
CA GLY A 142 -26.50 -23.92 -6.42
C GLY A 142 -25.89 -25.30 -6.16
N ASN A 143 -25.37 -25.99 -7.18
CA ASN A 143 -24.65 -27.24 -7.02
C ASN A 143 -23.29 -26.95 -6.39
N VAL A 144 -22.88 -27.80 -5.45
CA VAL A 144 -21.57 -27.68 -4.81
C VAL A 144 -20.48 -28.11 -5.80
N ILE A 145 -19.55 -27.20 -6.09
CA ILE A 145 -18.33 -27.46 -6.85
C ILE A 145 -17.21 -27.83 -5.88
N ILE A 146 -16.86 -26.91 -4.97
CA ILE A 146 -15.85 -27.13 -3.92
C ILE A 146 -16.60 -27.32 -2.59
N PRO A 147 -16.42 -28.44 -1.88
CA PRO A 147 -17.08 -28.70 -0.61
C PRO A 147 -16.84 -27.60 0.43
N VAL A 148 -17.84 -27.34 1.26
CA VAL A 148 -17.77 -26.34 2.33
C VAL A 148 -16.94 -26.88 3.51
N ALA A 149 -15.62 -26.79 3.37
CA ALA A 149 -14.66 -27.37 4.32
C ALA A 149 -13.53 -26.40 4.72
N PHE A 150 -13.38 -25.28 4.04
CA PHE A 150 -12.21 -24.41 4.13
C PHE A 150 -12.48 -23.19 4.99
N MET A 151 -11.48 -22.67 5.69
CA MET A 151 -11.63 -21.39 6.38
C MET A 151 -11.57 -20.21 5.39
N TRP A 152 -10.73 -20.38 4.36
CA TRP A 152 -10.51 -19.37 3.34
C TRP A 152 -10.35 -20.00 1.96
N LEU A 153 -10.97 -19.36 0.97
CA LEU A 153 -10.89 -19.68 -0.45
C LEU A 153 -10.82 -18.36 -1.21
N ASN A 154 -9.82 -18.21 -2.08
CA ASN A 154 -9.68 -17.05 -2.94
C ASN A 154 -9.27 -17.46 -4.35
N TYR A 155 -10.10 -17.15 -5.35
CA TYR A 155 -9.79 -17.45 -6.74
C TYR A 155 -8.72 -16.49 -7.26
N ILE A 156 -7.65 -17.03 -7.83
CA ILE A 156 -6.58 -16.25 -8.44
C ILE A 156 -6.57 -16.52 -9.95
N PRO A 157 -7.08 -15.58 -10.79
CA PRO A 157 -7.29 -15.80 -12.23
C PRO A 157 -6.07 -16.30 -12.99
N GLU A 158 -4.87 -15.83 -12.66
CA GLU A 158 -3.62 -16.17 -13.34
C GLU A 158 -3.24 -17.65 -13.13
N SER A 159 -3.55 -18.18 -11.95
CA SER A 159 -3.37 -19.61 -11.62
C SER A 159 -4.55 -20.48 -12.02
N LYS A 160 -5.70 -19.86 -12.36
CA LYS A 160 -6.99 -20.53 -12.60
C LYS A 160 -7.42 -21.46 -11.45
N ALA A 161 -7.00 -21.12 -10.23
CA ALA A 161 -7.23 -21.94 -9.05
C ALA A 161 -7.59 -21.07 -7.83
N TYR A 162 -8.21 -21.70 -6.85
CA TYR A 162 -8.48 -21.16 -5.54
C TYR A 162 -7.29 -21.44 -4.61
N LEU A 163 -6.70 -20.40 -4.04
CA LEU A 163 -5.88 -20.53 -2.84
C LEU A 163 -6.79 -20.92 -1.68
N ALA A 164 -6.55 -22.09 -1.11
CA ALA A 164 -7.38 -22.72 -0.09
C ALA A 164 -6.61 -22.89 1.23
N GLN A 165 -7.31 -22.73 2.35
CA GLN A 165 -6.73 -22.87 3.69
C GLN A 165 -7.69 -23.57 4.67
N PHE A 166 -7.18 -24.53 5.44
CA PHE A 166 -7.90 -25.16 6.55
C PHE A 166 -7.85 -24.34 7.86
N THR A 167 -8.73 -24.65 8.81
CA THR A 167 -8.79 -24.00 10.14
C THR A 167 -7.50 -24.17 10.94
N HIS A 168 -7.16 -23.18 11.77
CA HIS A 168 -6.16 -23.33 12.83
C HIS A 168 -6.69 -24.29 13.93
N GLY A 169 -6.00 -25.41 14.16
CA GLY A 169 -6.30 -26.35 15.26
C GLY A 169 -5.46 -27.62 15.22
N THR A 170 -4.79 -27.88 16.35
CA THR A 170 -3.86 -28.95 16.83
C THR A 170 -3.02 -29.83 15.90
N ASP A 171 -3.34 -30.01 14.61
CA ASP A 171 -2.45 -30.62 13.63
C ASP A 171 -2.64 -29.93 12.25
N LYS A 172 -1.76 -28.96 11.98
CA LYS A 172 -1.41 -28.40 10.65
C LYS A 172 -2.57 -28.20 9.66
N GLY A 173 -3.35 -27.13 9.83
CA GLY A 173 -4.20 -26.59 8.77
C GLY A 173 -3.33 -26.03 7.63
N GLY A 174 -3.08 -26.84 6.60
CA GLY A 174 -2.23 -26.46 5.47
C GLY A 174 -2.95 -25.57 4.45
N LYS A 175 -2.13 -24.90 3.64
CA LYS A 175 -2.52 -24.12 2.47
C LYS A 175 -2.18 -24.87 1.19
N GLY A 176 -2.89 -24.58 0.11
CA GLY A 176 -2.69 -25.21 -1.20
C GLY A 176 -3.60 -24.60 -2.25
N PHE A 177 -3.65 -25.23 -3.42
CA PHE A 177 -4.46 -24.76 -4.55
C PHE A 177 -5.43 -25.83 -5.03
N ILE A 178 -6.67 -25.42 -5.27
CA ILE A 178 -7.74 -26.25 -5.80
C ILE A 178 -8.26 -25.59 -7.06
N ASP A 179 -8.32 -26.30 -8.18
CA ASP A 179 -8.83 -25.72 -9.42
C ASP A 179 -10.34 -25.45 -9.37
N ALA A 180 -10.85 -24.83 -10.42
CA ALA A 180 -12.27 -24.51 -10.59
C ALA A 180 -13.17 -25.77 -10.73
N GLN A 181 -12.61 -26.97 -10.81
CA GLN A 181 -13.32 -28.25 -10.91
C GLN A 181 -13.15 -29.10 -9.64
N ASN A 182 -12.60 -28.52 -8.57
CA ASN A 182 -12.33 -29.18 -7.29
C ASN A 182 -11.23 -30.26 -7.34
N ASN A 183 -10.30 -30.17 -8.29
CA ASN A 183 -9.07 -30.97 -8.26
C ASN A 183 -8.00 -30.24 -7.45
N ILE A 184 -7.27 -30.99 -6.63
CA ILE A 184 -6.10 -30.45 -5.91
C ILE A 184 -4.97 -30.26 -6.92
N VAL A 185 -4.55 -29.01 -7.14
CA VAL A 185 -3.42 -28.64 -8.02
C VAL A 185 -2.13 -28.58 -7.22
N ILE A 186 -2.20 -28.01 -6.02
CA ILE A 186 -1.10 -27.99 -5.04
C ILE A 186 -1.65 -28.51 -3.73
N ASP A 187 -1.03 -29.55 -3.18
CA ASP A 187 -1.43 -30.19 -1.94
C ASP A 187 -1.61 -29.19 -0.78
N LEU A 188 -2.64 -29.42 0.04
CA LEU A 188 -3.02 -28.56 1.16
C LEU A 188 -2.14 -28.81 2.40
N VAL A 189 -0.83 -28.76 2.20
CA VAL A 189 0.20 -29.15 3.19
C VAL A 189 1.23 -28.04 3.46
N TRP A 190 1.05 -26.86 2.85
CA TRP A 190 1.98 -25.76 2.99
C TRP A 190 1.68 -24.93 4.24
N ASP A 191 2.73 -24.60 4.99
CA ASP A 191 2.62 -23.76 6.19
C ASP A 191 2.30 -22.30 5.80
N GLU A 192 2.91 -21.84 4.70
CA GLU A 192 2.77 -20.47 4.20
C GLU A 192 2.75 -20.45 2.66
N ILE A 193 1.86 -19.64 2.09
CA ILE A 193 1.85 -19.29 0.67
C ILE A 193 1.68 -17.78 0.62
N VAL A 194 2.68 -17.08 0.09
CA VAL A 194 2.66 -15.63 -0.16
C VAL A 194 2.79 -15.44 -1.65
N TYR A 195 1.93 -14.61 -2.24
CA TYR A 195 1.99 -14.31 -3.67
C TYR A 195 2.34 -12.84 -3.90
N SER A 196 3.08 -12.60 -4.98
CA SER A 196 3.34 -11.28 -5.56
C SER A 196 2.75 -11.19 -6.95
N GLU A 197 2.99 -10.10 -7.68
CA GLU A 197 2.58 -9.97 -9.07
C GLU A 197 3.14 -11.12 -9.94
N HIS A 198 4.33 -11.63 -9.64
CA HIS A 198 5.04 -12.56 -10.53
C HIS A 198 5.20 -13.99 -10.00
N PHE A 199 5.15 -14.22 -8.68
CA PHE A 199 5.49 -15.53 -8.11
C PHE A 199 4.66 -15.87 -6.86
N TYR A 200 4.64 -17.16 -6.53
CA TYR A 200 4.28 -17.69 -5.22
C TYR A 200 5.54 -18.09 -4.47
N LYS A 201 5.76 -17.52 -3.30
CA LYS A 201 6.74 -18.00 -2.33
C LYS A 201 6.03 -18.91 -1.34
N MET A 202 6.47 -20.16 -1.28
CA MET A 202 5.79 -21.22 -0.53
C MET A 202 6.72 -21.82 0.51
N LYS A 203 6.20 -22.01 1.74
CA LYS A 203 6.97 -22.53 2.87
C LYS A 203 6.40 -23.83 3.41
N LYS A 204 7.25 -24.83 3.61
CA LYS A 204 6.89 -26.10 4.25
C LYS A 204 8.07 -26.64 5.07
N ASP A 205 7.78 -27.04 6.30
CA ASP A 205 8.74 -27.63 7.24
C ASP A 205 10.02 -26.78 7.40
N GLY A 206 9.83 -25.46 7.43
CA GLY A 206 10.92 -24.47 7.59
C GLY A 206 11.67 -24.10 6.32
N LYS A 207 11.43 -24.77 5.20
CA LYS A 207 12.07 -24.49 3.91
C LYS A 207 11.16 -23.71 2.97
N TYR A 208 11.75 -22.98 2.03
CA TYR A 208 11.09 -22.18 1.02
C TYR A 208 11.32 -22.73 -0.40
N ALA A 209 10.29 -22.61 -1.22
CA ALA A 209 10.27 -22.86 -2.66
C ALA A 209 9.65 -21.63 -3.37
N LEU A 210 9.92 -21.51 -4.68
CA LEU A 210 9.32 -20.49 -5.53
C LEU A 210 8.55 -21.17 -6.65
N TYR A 211 7.31 -20.74 -6.88
CA TYR A 211 6.47 -21.19 -7.98
C TYR A 211 6.07 -19.99 -8.84
N ASN A 212 5.89 -20.17 -10.14
CA ASN A 212 5.39 -19.11 -11.02
C ASN A 212 3.86 -18.94 -10.89
N ARG A 213 3.28 -17.93 -11.56
CA ARG A 213 1.82 -17.68 -11.52
C ARG A 213 0.96 -18.81 -12.09
N HIS A 214 1.55 -19.79 -12.78
CA HIS A 214 0.89 -20.99 -13.29
C HIS A 214 1.05 -22.21 -12.38
N LEU A 215 1.55 -22.02 -11.15
CA LEU A 215 1.78 -23.07 -10.16
C LEU A 215 2.84 -24.10 -10.58
N GLU A 216 3.77 -23.71 -11.44
CA GLU A 216 4.93 -24.52 -11.81
C GLU A 216 6.10 -24.18 -10.87
N GLU A 217 6.82 -25.20 -10.40
CA GLU A 217 7.99 -25.00 -9.56
C GLU A 217 9.10 -24.31 -10.35
N VAL A 218 9.60 -23.21 -9.81
CA VAL A 218 10.72 -22.42 -10.35
C VAL A 218 11.98 -22.67 -9.54
N LEU A 219 11.86 -22.63 -8.21
CA LEU A 219 12.94 -22.95 -7.29
C LEU A 219 12.47 -24.02 -6.29
N PRO A 220 13.26 -25.08 -6.06
CA PRO A 220 12.85 -26.21 -5.24
C PRO A 220 12.78 -25.87 -3.75
N LEU A 221 12.07 -26.70 -2.98
CA LEU A 221 11.89 -26.60 -1.53
C LEU A 221 13.17 -26.95 -0.73
N VAL A 222 14.21 -26.12 -0.85
CA VAL A 222 15.53 -26.40 -0.23
C VAL A 222 16.08 -25.23 0.59
N TYR A 223 15.53 -24.04 0.44
CA TYR A 223 16.09 -22.82 1.01
C TYR A 223 15.59 -22.58 2.44
N ASP A 224 16.50 -22.30 3.37
CA ASP A 224 16.20 -21.94 4.76
C ASP A 224 15.55 -20.56 4.89
N ASN A 225 15.90 -19.65 3.98
CA ASN A 225 15.35 -18.29 3.95
C ASN A 225 15.25 -17.81 2.49
N MET A 226 14.18 -17.07 2.19
CA MET A 226 13.93 -16.51 0.87
C MET A 226 13.12 -15.21 0.97
N TYR A 227 13.63 -14.14 0.37
CA TYR A 227 12.90 -12.88 0.21
C TYR A 227 13.31 -12.15 -1.06
N THR A 228 12.39 -11.34 -1.57
CA THR A 228 12.63 -10.50 -2.73
C THR A 228 13.62 -9.39 -2.37
N VAL A 229 14.71 -9.30 -3.12
CA VAL A 229 15.62 -8.16 -3.07
C VAL A 229 15.08 -7.10 -4.02
N GLN A 230 14.78 -7.44 -5.27
CA GLN A 230 14.07 -6.55 -6.18
C GLN A 230 13.29 -7.36 -7.20
N ASP A 231 12.55 -6.68 -8.06
CA ASP A 231 11.89 -7.34 -9.19
C ASP A 231 12.91 -8.19 -9.97
N GLY A 232 12.65 -9.48 -10.07
CA GLY A 232 13.52 -10.45 -10.73
C GLY A 232 14.71 -10.97 -9.92
N LEU A 233 14.98 -10.46 -8.70
CA LEU A 233 16.08 -10.93 -7.85
C LEU A 233 15.62 -11.34 -6.45
N LEU A 234 16.12 -12.49 -6.00
CA LEU A 234 15.81 -13.08 -4.71
C LEU A 234 17.08 -13.23 -3.88
N TYR A 235 17.00 -12.89 -2.61
CA TYR A 235 17.94 -13.42 -1.63
C TYR A 235 17.49 -14.84 -1.28
N VAL A 236 18.45 -15.76 -1.25
CA VAL A 236 18.24 -17.12 -0.78
C VAL A 236 19.33 -17.54 0.20
N GLN A 237 18.98 -18.38 1.15
CA GLN A 237 19.91 -19.03 2.05
C GLN A 237 19.70 -20.54 2.02
N GLN A 238 20.79 -21.31 1.87
CA GLN A 238 20.79 -22.77 1.98
C GLN A 238 21.98 -23.20 2.84
N GLY A 239 21.71 -23.58 4.09
CA GLY A 239 22.75 -23.76 5.10
C GLY A 239 23.51 -22.46 5.34
N ASP A 240 24.84 -22.52 5.20
CA ASP A 240 25.73 -21.36 5.34
C ASP A 240 25.85 -20.54 4.05
N LYS A 241 25.44 -21.08 2.90
CA LYS A 241 25.48 -20.39 1.61
C LYS A 241 24.36 -19.36 1.54
N LYS A 242 24.70 -18.09 1.34
CA LYS A 242 23.75 -16.98 1.15
C LYS A 242 24.04 -16.32 -0.19
N MET A 243 23.02 -16.22 -1.03
CA MET A 243 23.16 -15.72 -2.40
C MET A 243 22.07 -14.73 -2.72
N ILE A 244 22.39 -13.80 -3.63
CA ILE A 244 21.39 -13.17 -4.49
C ILE A 244 21.38 -13.97 -5.79
N ILE A 245 20.19 -14.40 -6.17
CA ILE A 245 19.93 -15.14 -7.41
C ILE A 245 18.87 -14.41 -8.23
N ASP A 246 18.83 -14.66 -9.53
CA ASP A 246 17.68 -14.28 -10.33
C ASP A 246 16.50 -15.24 -10.10
N THR A 247 15.32 -14.90 -10.63
CA THR A 247 14.14 -15.76 -10.51
C THR A 247 14.20 -17.02 -11.38
N LEU A 248 15.27 -17.26 -12.13
CA LEU A 248 15.54 -18.53 -12.83
C LEU A 248 16.50 -19.41 -12.02
N GLY A 249 17.02 -18.92 -10.90
CA GLY A 249 17.95 -19.64 -10.04
C GLY A 249 19.42 -19.42 -10.40
N HIS A 250 19.74 -18.52 -11.33
CA HIS A 250 21.13 -18.19 -11.62
C HIS A 250 21.74 -17.36 -10.50
N GLU A 251 22.94 -17.73 -10.09
CA GLU A 251 23.71 -17.02 -9.08
C GLU A 251 24.15 -15.65 -9.61
N VAL A 252 23.76 -14.59 -8.90
CA VAL A 252 24.11 -13.20 -9.25
C VAL A 252 25.23 -12.71 -8.34
N LEU A 253 25.09 -12.87 -7.02
CA LEU A 253 26.09 -12.39 -6.06
C LEU A 253 26.15 -13.30 -4.82
N ASP A 254 27.37 -13.72 -4.47
CA ASP A 254 27.62 -14.41 -3.19
C ASP A 254 27.68 -13.39 -2.06
N VAL A 255 26.82 -13.57 -1.06
CA VAL A 255 26.73 -12.71 0.12
C VAL A 255 26.92 -13.51 1.42
N SER A 256 27.55 -14.68 1.34
CA SER A 256 27.75 -15.60 2.47
C SER A 256 28.58 -14.99 3.59
N GLU A 257 29.53 -14.10 3.27
CA GLU A 257 30.34 -13.38 4.26
C GLU A 257 29.55 -12.31 5.05
N TYR A 258 28.36 -11.95 4.57
CA TYR A 258 27.52 -10.93 5.20
C TYR A 258 26.50 -11.53 6.14
N TYR A 259 26.26 -10.82 7.24
CA TYR A 259 25.23 -11.17 8.21
C TYR A 259 23.83 -11.04 7.59
N TYR A 260 23.61 -9.99 6.80
CA TYR A 260 22.35 -9.67 6.15
C TYR A 260 22.60 -8.94 4.83
N ALA A 261 21.75 -9.17 3.84
CA ALA A 261 21.71 -8.45 2.57
C ALA A 261 20.29 -7.91 2.34
N SER A 262 20.13 -6.76 1.71
CA SER A 262 18.79 -6.27 1.37
C SER A 262 18.82 -5.40 0.15
N TYR A 263 17.64 -5.22 -0.44
CA TYR A 263 17.45 -4.28 -1.53
C TYR A 263 18.06 -2.92 -1.23
N TYR A 264 18.53 -2.30 -2.29
CA TYR A 264 18.84 -0.89 -2.26
C TYR A 264 18.43 -0.21 -3.57
N ASN A 265 19.08 -0.55 -4.69
CA ASN A 265 18.67 -0.07 -6.01
C ASN A 265 18.97 -1.13 -7.09
N ARG A 266 18.69 -0.80 -8.37
CA ARG A 266 18.88 -1.73 -9.50
C ARG A 266 20.29 -2.30 -9.65
N ASN A 267 21.31 -1.56 -9.20
CA ASN A 267 22.72 -1.87 -9.44
C ASN A 267 23.50 -2.19 -8.16
N ALA A 268 22.89 -2.09 -6.97
CA ALA A 268 23.60 -2.23 -5.72
C ALA A 268 22.74 -2.85 -4.62
N VAL A 269 23.41 -3.52 -3.67
CA VAL A 269 22.78 -4.20 -2.53
C VAL A 269 23.35 -3.65 -1.22
N TRP A 270 22.47 -3.45 -0.24
CA TRP A 270 22.87 -3.21 1.14
C TRP A 270 23.37 -4.50 1.78
N THR A 271 24.55 -4.48 2.37
CA THR A 271 25.06 -5.61 3.15
C THR A 271 25.49 -5.18 4.54
N THR A 272 25.29 -6.07 5.51
CA THR A 272 25.66 -5.85 6.90
C THR A 272 26.69 -6.88 7.31
N VAL A 273 27.80 -6.45 7.90
CA VAL A 273 28.73 -7.32 8.62
C VAL A 273 28.48 -7.20 10.12
N LYS A 274 28.68 -8.30 10.85
CA LYS A 274 28.64 -8.33 12.31
C LYS A 274 30.08 -8.52 12.81
N LYS A 275 30.65 -7.53 13.50
CA LYS A 275 32.06 -7.52 13.95
C LYS A 275 32.25 -7.88 15.44
N GLY A 276 31.17 -8.19 16.15
CA GLY A 276 31.19 -8.56 17.57
C GLY A 276 29.89 -9.21 17.98
N GLU A 277 29.76 -9.62 19.25
CA GLU A 277 28.57 -10.35 19.72
C GLU A 277 27.35 -9.45 19.92
N SER A 278 27.59 -8.16 20.21
CA SER A 278 26.52 -7.19 20.50
C SER A 278 25.61 -6.97 19.31
N MET A 279 24.33 -6.75 19.58
CA MET A 279 23.37 -6.36 18.54
C MET A 279 23.73 -5.02 17.88
N TYR A 280 24.57 -4.21 18.52
CA TYR A 280 25.06 -2.92 18.05
C TYR A 280 26.35 -3.01 17.22
N ASP A 281 27.00 -4.17 17.15
CA ASP A 281 28.24 -4.38 16.38
C ASP A 281 27.96 -4.73 14.90
N LYS A 282 26.91 -4.11 14.36
CA LYS A 282 26.48 -4.26 12.97
C LYS A 282 26.93 -3.05 12.18
N TYR A 283 27.67 -3.31 11.11
CA TYR A 283 28.20 -2.29 10.24
C TYR A 283 27.68 -2.52 8.84
N ARG A 284 27.18 -1.46 8.22
CA ARG A 284 26.57 -1.51 6.90
C ARG A 284 27.54 -0.97 5.87
N GLY A 285 27.50 -1.59 4.70
CA GLY A 285 28.19 -1.19 3.49
C GLY A 285 27.34 -1.55 2.28
N MET A 286 27.83 -1.21 1.10
CA MET A 286 27.11 -1.38 -0.15
C MET A 286 28.02 -2.06 -1.15
N LEU A 287 27.47 -3.03 -1.86
CA LEU A 287 28.16 -3.73 -2.93
C LEU A 287 27.51 -3.40 -4.27
N ASP A 288 28.34 -3.29 -5.30
CA ASP A 288 27.90 -3.36 -6.68
C ASP A 288 27.33 -4.77 -6.93
N LEU A 289 26.12 -4.83 -7.47
CA LEU A 289 25.36 -6.06 -7.61
C LEU A 289 25.90 -6.97 -8.72
N GLN A 290 26.62 -6.41 -9.70
CA GLN A 290 27.16 -7.17 -10.84
C GLN A 290 28.55 -7.71 -10.55
N THR A 291 29.38 -6.89 -9.90
CA THR A 291 30.80 -7.19 -9.68
C THR A 291 31.07 -7.70 -8.26
N GLY A 292 30.19 -7.39 -7.30
CA GLY A 292 30.42 -7.62 -5.87
C GLY A 292 31.41 -6.65 -5.23
N GLU A 293 31.90 -5.65 -5.97
CA GLU A 293 32.84 -4.67 -5.45
C GLU A 293 32.22 -3.78 -4.38
N VAL A 294 33.00 -3.44 -3.34
CA VAL A 294 32.55 -2.57 -2.27
C VAL A 294 32.45 -1.13 -2.79
N ILE A 295 31.23 -0.60 -2.86
CA ILE A 295 30.95 0.80 -3.16
C ILE A 295 31.05 1.63 -1.87
N VAL A 296 30.37 1.18 -0.81
CA VAL A 296 30.37 1.85 0.50
C VAL A 296 30.98 0.89 1.51
N PRO A 297 32.11 1.24 2.17
CA PRO A 297 32.75 0.37 3.16
C PRO A 297 31.86 0.02 4.34
N HIS A 298 31.99 -1.20 4.89
CA HIS A 298 31.28 -1.65 6.10
C HIS A 298 31.83 -1.07 7.39
N THR A 299 31.76 0.26 7.50
CA THR A 299 32.23 1.05 8.63
C THR A 299 31.12 1.88 9.28
N TYR A 300 29.94 1.94 8.68
CA TYR A 300 28.84 2.78 9.15
C TYR A 300 27.85 2.00 10.01
N ARG A 301 27.37 2.61 11.10
CA ARG A 301 26.34 2.03 11.96
C ARG A 301 24.95 2.09 11.34
N PHE A 302 24.74 3.08 10.48
CA PHE A 302 23.48 3.31 9.80
C PHE A 302 23.72 3.89 8.41
N GLY A 303 22.82 3.58 7.50
CA GLY A 303 22.68 4.21 6.19
C GLY A 303 21.19 4.26 5.83
N SER A 304 20.74 5.42 5.35
CA SER A 304 19.39 5.62 4.85
C SER A 304 19.22 5.05 3.44
N GLU A 305 18.00 5.07 2.93
CA GLU A 305 17.77 4.99 1.48
C GLU A 305 18.42 6.19 0.79
N PHE A 306 18.70 6.03 -0.51
CA PHE A 306 19.15 7.15 -1.30
C PHE A 306 17.98 8.02 -1.71
N LYS A 307 18.16 9.33 -1.55
CA LYS A 307 17.27 10.35 -2.09
C LYS A 307 18.11 11.31 -2.90
N ASN A 308 17.71 11.52 -4.15
CA ASN A 308 18.40 12.41 -5.10
C ASN A 308 19.89 12.09 -5.28
N GLY A 309 20.23 10.80 -5.35
CA GLY A 309 21.60 10.34 -5.57
C GLY A 309 22.51 10.42 -4.34
N LEU A 310 21.98 10.74 -3.15
CA LEU A 310 22.74 10.78 -1.90
C LEU A 310 22.08 9.98 -0.79
N MET A 311 22.91 9.58 0.17
CA MET A 311 22.52 8.82 1.35
C MET A 311 23.05 9.45 2.62
N VAL A 312 22.20 9.46 3.65
CA VAL A 312 22.63 9.77 5.01
C VAL A 312 23.25 8.54 5.63
N ILE A 313 24.49 8.67 6.10
CA ILE A 313 25.22 7.63 6.84
C ILE A 313 25.47 8.08 8.27
N GLN A 314 25.68 7.13 9.18
CA GLN A 314 26.16 7.38 10.54
C GLN A 314 27.47 6.62 10.79
N ASP A 315 28.50 7.31 11.24
CA ASP A 315 29.77 6.71 11.65
C ASP A 315 29.67 5.99 13.00
N THR A 316 30.80 5.48 13.50
CA THR A 316 30.85 4.76 14.79
C THR A 316 30.74 5.66 16.01
N LEU A 317 30.94 6.97 15.84
CA LEU A 317 30.86 8.00 16.88
C LEU A 317 29.47 8.66 16.95
N GLY A 318 28.54 8.22 16.10
CA GLY A 318 27.19 8.77 16.00
C GLY A 318 27.12 10.07 15.19
N ASN A 319 28.14 10.41 14.42
CA ASN A 319 28.09 11.54 13.50
C ASN A 319 27.47 11.11 12.16
N HIS A 320 26.69 12.00 11.57
CA HIS A 320 26.03 11.81 10.30
C HIS A 320 26.77 12.58 9.21
N GLY A 321 26.83 11.99 8.01
CA GLY A 321 27.34 12.59 6.79
C GLY A 321 26.50 12.21 5.57
N LEU A 322 26.89 12.70 4.40
CA LEU A 322 26.28 12.41 3.11
C LEU A 322 27.28 11.74 2.17
N VAL A 323 26.86 10.67 1.52
CA VAL A 323 27.64 9.90 0.56
C VAL A 323 26.85 9.70 -0.73
N ASN A 324 27.52 9.76 -1.88
CA ASN A 324 26.90 9.52 -3.18
C ASN A 324 26.89 8.02 -3.55
N ASP A 325 26.37 7.71 -4.74
CA ASP A 325 26.16 6.35 -5.25
C ASP A 325 27.46 5.64 -5.64
N LYS A 326 28.60 6.35 -5.57
CA LYS A 326 29.96 5.83 -5.74
C LYS A 326 30.69 5.67 -4.41
N GLY A 327 30.04 5.95 -3.28
CA GLY A 327 30.67 5.89 -1.97
C GLY A 327 31.52 7.12 -1.61
N GLU A 328 31.48 8.19 -2.41
CA GLU A 328 32.23 9.42 -2.17
C GLU A 328 31.46 10.36 -1.24
N PHE A 329 32.16 10.97 -0.27
CA PHE A 329 31.53 11.93 0.63
C PHE A 329 31.17 13.22 -0.09
N VAL A 330 29.90 13.61 0.00
CA VAL A 330 29.46 15.00 -0.24
C VAL A 330 29.58 15.80 1.06
N VAL A 331 29.26 15.18 2.20
CA VAL A 331 29.46 15.74 3.53
C VAL A 331 30.11 14.66 4.40
N VAL A 332 31.30 14.93 4.91
CA VAL A 332 31.97 13.99 5.83
C VAL A 332 31.18 13.86 7.15
N PRO A 333 31.21 12.69 7.84
CA PRO A 333 30.47 12.51 9.08
C PRO A 333 30.94 13.44 10.22
N GLU A 334 30.30 14.59 10.37
CA GLU A 334 30.63 15.58 11.41
C GLU A 334 29.39 16.12 12.16
N HIS A 335 28.20 15.94 11.61
CA HIS A 335 26.96 16.45 12.20
C HIS A 335 26.38 15.45 13.19
N LYS A 336 25.65 15.88 14.22
CA LYS A 336 25.07 14.95 15.21
C LYS A 336 23.73 14.35 14.78
N PHE A 337 23.14 14.94 13.75
CA PHE A 337 21.94 14.44 13.13
C PHE A 337 21.88 14.99 11.70
N LEU A 338 21.43 14.14 10.79
CA LEU A 338 21.02 14.47 9.44
C LEU A 338 19.82 13.60 9.09
N LEU A 339 18.87 14.18 8.37
CA LEU A 339 17.68 13.55 7.80
C LEU A 339 17.46 14.14 6.41
N CYS A 340 17.08 13.30 5.44
CA CYS A 340 16.64 13.77 4.13
C CYS A 340 15.11 13.78 4.04
N GLN A 341 14.55 14.93 3.70
CA GLN A 341 13.15 15.12 3.38
C GLN A 341 13.05 15.81 2.02
N ASP A 342 12.44 15.12 1.05
CA ASP A 342 12.45 15.47 -0.37
C ASP A 342 13.86 15.76 -0.91
N ASN A 343 14.17 17.03 -1.18
CA ASN A 343 15.47 17.47 -1.72
C ASN A 343 16.36 18.18 -0.70
N LEU A 344 15.94 18.24 0.57
CA LEU A 344 16.62 18.98 1.61
C LEU A 344 17.12 18.08 2.73
N TYR A 345 18.21 18.52 3.34
CA TYR A 345 18.86 17.86 4.45
C TYR A 345 18.73 18.71 5.70
N PHE A 346 18.05 18.14 6.70
CA PHE A 346 17.83 18.76 7.99
C PHE A 346 18.83 18.19 8.96
N GLY A 347 19.58 19.07 9.62
CA GLY A 347 20.65 18.66 10.48
C GLY A 347 20.79 19.47 11.74
N ARG A 348 21.56 18.92 12.68
CA ARG A 348 22.05 19.68 13.83
C ARG A 348 23.48 19.31 14.16
N THR A 349 24.21 20.28 14.66
CA THR A 349 25.57 20.11 15.17
C THR A 349 25.72 20.73 16.56
N LYS A 350 26.73 20.31 17.31
CA LYS A 350 27.04 20.91 18.62
C LYS A 350 27.53 22.33 18.41
N ALA A 351 27.06 23.26 19.24
CA ALA A 351 27.47 24.66 19.21
C ALA A 351 27.81 25.17 20.61
N SER A 352 28.60 26.25 20.68
CA SER A 352 28.97 26.93 21.93
C SER A 352 27.86 27.88 22.42
N THR A 353 26.60 27.49 22.26
CA THR A 353 25.40 28.29 22.56
C THR A 353 24.73 27.77 23.84
N PRO A 354 23.83 28.55 24.49
CA PRO A 354 23.13 28.09 25.69
C PRO A 354 22.28 26.83 25.49
N THR A 355 21.73 26.62 24.29
CA THR A 355 21.00 25.40 23.92
C THR A 355 21.94 24.22 23.64
N GLY A 356 23.22 24.47 23.36
CA GLY A 356 24.24 23.48 23.00
C GLY A 356 24.14 22.96 21.56
N TRP A 357 23.17 23.45 20.78
CA TRP A 357 22.87 22.95 19.43
C TRP A 357 22.70 24.10 18.43
N LYS A 358 23.15 23.85 17.20
CA LYS A 358 22.87 24.67 16.03
C LYS A 358 22.18 23.79 14.99
N TRP A 359 20.97 24.16 14.62
CA TRP A 359 20.18 23.53 13.58
C TRP A 359 20.49 24.16 12.23
N PHE A 360 20.39 23.37 11.17
CA PHE A 360 20.60 23.84 9.82
C PHE A 360 19.78 23.07 8.80
N ILE A 361 19.58 23.71 7.65
CA ILE A 361 19.07 23.11 6.44
C ILE A 361 20.17 23.22 5.39
N MET A 362 20.31 22.17 4.60
CA MET A 362 21.35 22.01 3.61
C MET A 362 20.78 21.48 2.30
N ASP A 363 21.32 21.95 1.19
CA ASP A 363 20.98 21.46 -0.15
C ASP A 363 21.66 20.11 -0.45
N ASN A 364 21.38 19.54 -1.63
CA ASN A 364 22.01 18.30 -2.08
C ASN A 364 23.45 18.45 -2.60
N GLN A 365 24.05 19.64 -2.51
CA GLN A 365 25.50 19.84 -2.71
C GLN A 365 26.26 19.85 -1.37
N GLY A 366 25.55 19.80 -0.24
CA GLY A 366 26.18 19.92 1.08
C GLY A 366 26.32 21.38 1.56
N SER A 367 25.70 22.34 0.88
CA SER A 367 25.77 23.75 1.27
C SER A 367 24.71 24.07 2.33
N ILE A 368 25.14 24.62 3.47
CA ILE A 368 24.21 25.14 4.49
C ILE A 368 23.53 26.40 3.95
N ILE A 369 22.22 26.31 3.73
CA ILE A 369 21.38 27.38 3.19
C ILE A 369 20.67 28.18 4.29
N TYR A 370 20.49 27.57 5.47
CA TYR A 370 19.91 28.18 6.65
C TYR A 370 20.50 27.58 7.91
N ALA A 371 20.71 28.40 8.93
CA ALA A 371 21.10 27.94 10.24
C ALA A 371 20.45 28.76 11.36
N SER A 372 20.16 28.11 12.47
CA SER A 372 19.54 28.71 13.66
C SER A 372 20.09 28.09 14.93
N GLU A 373 20.13 28.87 16.01
CA GLU A 373 20.42 28.36 17.37
C GLU A 373 19.16 27.81 18.08
N LEU A 374 18.00 28.04 17.47
CA LEU A 374 16.68 27.59 17.92
C LEU A 374 16.25 26.35 17.13
N ASP A 375 15.33 25.57 17.71
CA ASP A 375 14.78 24.39 17.06
C ASP A 375 13.99 24.78 15.81
N VAL A 376 14.23 24.04 14.73
CA VAL A 376 13.62 24.30 13.42
C VAL A 376 12.74 23.11 13.06
N ASN A 377 11.46 23.39 12.87
CA ASN A 377 10.48 22.47 12.32
C ASN A 377 10.23 22.81 10.84
N PHE A 378 9.81 21.80 10.08
CA PHE A 378 9.58 21.92 8.66
C PHE A 378 8.28 21.23 8.28
N ALA A 379 7.48 21.89 7.44
CA ALA A 379 6.24 21.34 6.91
C ALA A 379 6.11 21.64 5.41
N GLN A 380 5.70 20.64 4.63
CA GLN A 380 5.31 20.83 3.25
C GLN A 380 3.92 21.46 3.18
N ILE A 381 3.76 22.48 2.34
CA ILE A 381 2.49 23.23 2.20
C ILE A 381 1.82 22.95 0.84
N GLU A 382 2.61 22.90 -0.24
CA GLU A 382 2.14 22.53 -1.58
C GLU A 382 3.13 21.56 -2.24
N GLU A 383 2.78 20.97 -3.39
CA GLU A 383 3.71 20.14 -4.19
C GLU A 383 5.06 20.83 -4.46
N ASN A 384 5.09 22.17 -4.34
CA ASN A 384 6.21 23.02 -4.73
C ASN A 384 6.80 23.91 -3.64
N ASN A 385 6.30 23.97 -2.40
CA ASN A 385 6.81 24.93 -1.40
C ASN A 385 6.85 24.35 0.01
N PHE A 386 7.80 24.82 0.81
CA PHE A 386 7.93 24.41 2.20
C PHE A 386 7.94 25.59 3.18
N VAL A 387 7.45 25.33 4.39
CA VAL A 387 7.50 26.25 5.51
C VAL A 387 8.53 25.82 6.52
N LEU A 388 9.25 26.84 6.98
CA LEU A 388 10.27 26.80 8.00
C LEU A 388 9.68 27.40 9.27
N THR A 389 9.45 26.61 10.31
CA THR A 389 8.95 27.12 11.59
C THR A 389 10.07 27.09 12.62
N ILE A 390 10.39 28.22 13.25
CA ILE A 390 11.24 28.20 14.44
C ILE A 390 10.36 27.94 15.65
N ASP A 391 10.63 26.87 16.38
CA ASP A 391 9.96 26.62 17.66
C ASP A 391 10.59 27.54 18.72
N GLN A 392 9.91 28.64 19.02
CA GLN A 392 10.07 29.29 20.32
C GLN A 392 8.89 28.82 21.19
N TYR A 393 9.19 28.39 22.42
CA TYR A 393 8.15 28.24 23.43
C TYR A 393 7.43 29.60 23.54
N ASP A 394 6.20 29.65 23.02
CA ASP A 394 5.34 30.81 22.74
C ASP A 394 5.68 31.68 21.51
N GLY A 395 4.71 31.75 20.58
CA GLY A 395 4.69 32.66 19.41
C GLY A 395 5.63 32.26 18.28
N LYS A 396 5.31 31.20 17.53
CA LYS A 396 6.18 30.58 16.50
C LYS A 396 6.35 31.49 15.27
N PRO A 397 7.50 32.17 15.04
CA PRO A 397 7.70 32.84 13.78
C PRO A 397 7.97 31.78 12.71
N ASN A 398 7.21 31.87 11.63
CA ASN A 398 7.30 31.03 10.45
C ASN A 398 8.00 31.80 9.33
N GLY A 399 8.80 31.08 8.55
CA GLY A 399 9.50 31.54 7.36
C GLY A 399 9.14 30.66 6.18
N LEU A 400 9.58 31.07 5.00
CA LEU A 400 9.28 30.40 3.76
C LEU A 400 10.57 30.07 3.02
N ILE A 401 10.69 28.85 2.52
CA ILE A 401 11.84 28.36 1.77
C ILE A 401 11.40 27.84 0.40
N GLU A 402 12.21 28.10 -0.63
CA GLU A 402 11.95 27.67 -2.00
C GLU A 402 11.92 26.13 -2.14
N LYS A 403 11.16 25.60 -3.12
CA LYS A 403 11.00 24.17 -3.48
C LYS A 403 12.27 23.32 -3.43
N TRP A 404 13.38 23.86 -3.92
CA TRP A 404 14.64 23.12 -4.03
C TRP A 404 15.61 23.50 -2.91
N GLY A 405 15.09 24.24 -1.91
CA GLY A 405 15.81 24.92 -0.84
C GLY A 405 17.09 25.59 -1.29
N LYS A 406 17.13 26.17 -2.48
CA LYS A 406 18.31 26.95 -2.88
C LYS A 406 18.37 28.29 -2.17
N LYS A 407 17.22 28.79 -1.67
CA LYS A 407 17.10 30.09 -1.04
C LYS A 407 15.98 30.15 0.00
N ILE A 408 16.23 30.89 1.09
CA ILE A 408 15.19 31.35 2.01
C ILE A 408 14.45 32.51 1.34
N ILE A 409 13.15 32.33 1.08
CA ILE A 409 12.30 33.38 0.51
C ILE A 409 12.00 34.41 1.61
N PHE A 410 11.62 33.94 2.79
CA PHE A 410 11.42 34.78 3.97
C PHE A 410 12.05 34.15 5.20
N PRO A 411 12.90 34.89 5.94
CA PRO A 411 13.33 34.43 7.24
C PRO A 411 12.10 34.32 8.17
N PRO A 412 12.19 33.50 9.23
CA PRO A 412 11.11 33.34 10.21
C PRO A 412 10.65 34.68 10.78
N GLN A 413 9.43 35.09 10.41
CA GLN A 413 8.84 36.39 10.75
C GLN A 413 7.30 36.41 10.79
N PHE A 414 6.63 35.35 10.32
CA PHE A 414 5.17 35.29 10.23
C PHE A 414 4.57 34.57 11.43
N ASP A 415 3.53 35.10 12.05
CA ASP A 415 2.87 34.45 13.19
C ASP A 415 2.15 33.16 12.76
N GLU A 416 1.56 33.18 11.56
CA GLU A 416 0.85 32.03 10.97
C GLU A 416 1.15 31.95 9.46
N ILE A 417 1.27 30.72 8.95
CA ILE A 417 1.24 30.44 7.50
C ILE A 417 0.16 29.39 7.28
N HIS A 418 -0.81 29.69 6.42
CA HIS A 418 -1.89 28.76 6.12
C HIS A 418 -1.41 27.68 5.14
N ASP A 419 -1.68 26.43 5.50
CA ASP A 419 -1.29 25.20 4.80
C ASP A 419 -1.99 24.99 3.45
N ARG A 420 -3.00 25.80 3.14
CA ARG A 420 -3.72 25.81 1.88
C ARG A 420 -3.58 27.19 1.26
N GLY A 421 -2.60 27.34 0.36
CA GLY A 421 -2.57 28.47 -0.57
C GLY A 421 -3.84 28.50 -1.43
N LEU A 422 -3.97 29.53 -2.27
CA LEU A 422 -5.08 29.65 -3.22
C LEU A 422 -4.92 28.64 -4.38
N GLY A 423 -4.82 27.33 -4.09
CA GLY A 423 -4.55 26.27 -5.07
C GLY A 423 -3.24 26.47 -5.84
N ASN A 424 -3.19 26.10 -7.12
CA ASN A 424 -2.00 26.18 -8.00
C ASN A 424 -1.56 27.62 -8.37
N THR A 425 -1.94 28.65 -7.60
CA THR A 425 -1.59 30.05 -7.87
C THR A 425 -0.18 30.43 -7.44
N GLY A 426 0.47 29.62 -6.59
CA GLY A 426 1.78 29.92 -6.03
C GLY A 426 1.76 31.05 -5.00
N LEU A 427 0.58 31.40 -4.47
CA LEU A 427 0.38 32.39 -3.43
C LEU A 427 0.05 31.72 -2.08
N ILE A 428 0.82 32.09 -1.06
CA ILE A 428 0.69 31.55 0.30
C ILE A 428 0.12 32.64 1.22
N LYS A 429 -0.93 32.34 1.97
CA LYS A 429 -1.50 33.27 2.94
C LYS A 429 -0.69 33.24 4.24
N VAL A 430 -0.25 34.41 4.70
CA VAL A 430 0.55 34.60 5.91
C VAL A 430 -0.04 35.70 6.80
N LYS A 431 0.27 35.65 8.09
CA LYS A 431 -0.20 36.63 9.08
C LYS A 431 0.97 37.25 9.84
N VAL A 432 0.89 38.56 10.08
CA VAL A 432 1.80 39.33 10.95
C VAL A 432 0.96 40.26 11.83
N GLY A 433 0.97 40.05 13.14
CA GLY A 433 0.07 40.69 14.09
C GLY A 433 -1.39 40.38 13.76
N GLU A 434 -2.18 41.44 13.54
CA GLU A 434 -3.59 41.34 13.14
C GLU A 434 -3.79 41.36 11.61
N GLU A 435 -2.72 41.54 10.83
CA GLU A 435 -2.80 41.72 9.39
C GLU A 435 -2.51 40.42 8.63
N SER A 436 -3.28 40.17 7.58
CA SER A 436 -3.08 39.04 6.66
C SER A 436 -2.62 39.52 5.28
N TYR A 437 -1.73 38.74 4.66
CA TYR A 437 -1.13 39.00 3.36
C TYR A 437 -1.08 37.73 2.54
N TYR A 438 -1.08 37.84 1.21
CA TYR A 438 -0.60 36.78 0.34
C TYR A 438 0.85 37.06 -0.03
N VAL A 439 1.67 36.01 -0.10
CA VAL A 439 3.06 36.10 -0.57
C VAL A 439 3.31 35.15 -1.72
N ASP A 440 4.07 35.61 -2.71
CA ASP A 440 4.53 34.74 -3.81
C ASP A 440 5.91 34.13 -3.53
N VAL A 441 6.31 33.19 -4.40
CA VAL A 441 7.62 32.52 -4.33
C VAL A 441 8.82 33.45 -4.58
N LEU A 442 8.59 34.66 -5.09
CA LEU A 442 9.62 35.68 -5.32
C LEU A 442 9.82 36.60 -4.10
N GLY A 443 8.94 36.51 -3.10
CA GLY A 443 8.97 37.32 -1.89
C GLY A 443 8.14 38.61 -1.98
N ASN A 444 7.26 38.75 -2.97
CA ASN A 444 6.34 39.88 -3.06
C ASN A 444 5.17 39.70 -2.11
N ARG A 445 4.70 40.79 -1.50
CA ARG A 445 3.54 40.82 -0.61
C ARG A 445 2.34 41.46 -1.30
N TYR A 446 1.19 40.82 -1.20
CA TYR A 446 -0.10 41.30 -1.68
C TYR A 446 -1.03 41.40 -0.47
N ARG A 447 -1.77 42.49 -0.38
CA ARG A 447 -2.75 42.67 0.69
C ARG A 447 -3.91 41.70 0.47
N ASP A 448 -4.36 41.04 1.54
CA ASP A 448 -5.54 40.15 1.54
C ASP A 448 -6.83 40.89 1.17
#